data_AF-A0A497A1Z6-F1
#
_entry.id   AF-A0A497A1Z6-F1
#
_cell.length_a   1.000
_cell.length_b   1.000
_cell.length_c   1.000
_cell.angle_alpha   90.00
_cell.angle_beta   90.00
_cell.angle_gamma   90.00
#
_symmetry.space_group_name_H-M   'P 1'
#
loop_
_entity.id
_entity.type
_entity.pdbx_description
1 polymer ?
#
loop_
_entity_poly.entity_id
_entity_poly.type
_entity_poly.pdbx_seq_one_letter_code
_entity_poly.pdbx_strand_id
1 'polypeptide(L)'
;MTEQELHEKGWECFPWWWILSENLFMLVPWVIGFAVMWPLKVAGVPVASLGYALLILITVGWLLKVHNCSTCYYYDKWCHLGWGKYAALICKKDAGNPETGMKLTVVYMILPLIPIVGAIAVMLLRGFSWALLGWIVVFVILNGVQFAVLRPQGCERCKRRYTCPGSAAK
;
A
#
# COMPACT_ATOMS: atom_id res chain seq x y z
N MET A 1 -8.53 9.39 27.82
CA MET A 1 -7.66 9.38 26.63
C MET A 1 -6.50 10.31 26.94
N THR A 2 -5.34 9.77 27.27
CA THR A 2 -4.09 10.54 27.40
C THR A 2 -3.93 11.42 26.17
N GLU A 3 -3.66 12.72 26.37
CA GLU A 3 -3.40 13.68 25.29
C GLU A 3 -2.35 13.07 24.35
N GLN A 4 -2.78 12.55 23.21
CA GLN A 4 -1.86 12.13 22.19
C GLN A 4 -1.23 13.42 21.69
N GLU A 5 0.09 13.59 21.86
CA GLU A 5 0.82 14.72 21.30
C GLU A 5 0.63 14.73 19.78
N LEU A 6 -0.35 15.52 19.33
CA LEU A 6 -0.63 15.73 17.92
C LEU A 6 0.34 16.79 17.40
N HIS A 7 0.81 16.58 16.19
CA HIS A 7 1.60 17.58 15.51
C HIS A 7 0.70 18.74 15.10
N GLU A 8 0.76 19.87 15.82
CA GLU A 8 -0.10 21.03 15.58
C GLU A 8 -0.05 21.53 14.13
N LYS A 9 1.15 21.54 13.52
CA LYS A 9 1.34 21.97 12.12
C LYS A 9 0.93 20.91 11.08
N GLY A 10 0.54 19.71 11.51
CA GLY A 10 0.03 18.68 10.61
C GLY A 10 -1.31 19.07 9.98
N TRP A 11 -1.61 18.52 8.80
CA TRP A 11 -2.80 18.86 8.03
C TRP A 11 -4.04 18.16 8.57
N GLU A 12 -5.12 18.90 8.78
CA GLU A 12 -6.42 18.33 9.18
C GLU A 12 -7.04 17.45 8.08
N CYS A 13 -6.88 17.86 6.83
CA CYS A 13 -7.29 17.15 5.63
C CYS A 13 -6.23 17.32 4.56
N PHE A 14 -5.85 16.22 3.90
CA PHE A 14 -4.97 16.28 2.75
C PHE A 14 -5.74 16.74 1.50
N PRO A 15 -5.10 17.51 0.62
CA PRO A 15 -5.74 17.96 -0.61
C PRO A 15 -5.95 16.77 -1.56
N TRP A 16 -7.04 16.82 -2.34
CA TRP A 16 -7.46 15.72 -3.20
C TRP A 16 -6.41 15.30 -4.24
N TRP A 17 -5.63 16.25 -4.76
CA TRP A 17 -4.59 15.96 -5.76
C TRP A 17 -3.46 15.10 -5.17
N TRP A 18 -3.13 15.30 -3.89
CA TRP A 18 -2.14 14.51 -3.16
C TRP A 18 -2.64 13.07 -3.02
N ILE A 19 -3.89 12.93 -2.57
CA ILE A 19 -4.56 11.64 -2.41
C ILE A 19 -4.61 10.87 -3.73
N LEU A 20 -4.96 11.56 -4.82
CA LEU A 20 -4.97 10.98 -6.15
C LEU A 20 -3.58 10.50 -6.55
N SER A 21 -2.55 11.34 -6.38
CA SER A 21 -1.17 10.97 -6.74
C SER A 21 -0.70 9.74 -5.95
N GLU A 22 -0.85 9.70 -4.63
CA GLU A 22 -0.38 8.55 -3.85
C GLU A 22 -1.13 7.26 -4.19
N ASN A 23 -2.43 7.33 -4.46
CA ASN A 23 -3.16 6.14 -4.89
C ASN A 23 -2.74 5.70 -6.30
N LEU A 24 -2.40 6.60 -7.21
CA LEU A 24 -1.84 6.23 -8.52
C LEU A 24 -0.48 5.53 -8.39
N PHE A 25 0.43 6.08 -7.58
CA PHE A 25 1.75 5.49 -7.32
C PHE A 25 1.67 4.14 -6.59
N MET A 26 0.54 3.82 -5.98
CA MET A 26 0.28 2.53 -5.36
C MET A 26 -0.45 1.55 -6.30
N LEU A 27 -1.47 2.00 -7.03
CA LEU A 27 -2.27 1.16 -7.91
C LEU A 27 -1.52 0.74 -9.17
N VAL A 28 -0.74 1.64 -9.79
CA VAL A 28 -0.02 1.34 -11.02
C VAL A 28 0.97 0.19 -10.83
N PRO A 29 1.81 0.17 -9.78
CA PRO A 29 2.67 -0.98 -9.51
C PRO A 29 1.89 -2.28 -9.28
N TRP A 30 0.75 -2.25 -8.59
CA TRP A 30 -0.06 -3.46 -8.40
C TRP A 30 -0.58 -4.01 -9.74
N VAL A 31 -1.02 -3.15 -10.65
CA VAL A 31 -1.44 -3.55 -12.00
C VAL A 31 -0.27 -4.12 -12.79
N ILE A 32 0.91 -3.49 -12.74
CA ILE A 32 2.12 -4.02 -13.38
C ILE A 32 2.46 -5.39 -12.79
N GLY A 33 2.49 -5.52 -11.46
CA GLY A 33 2.79 -6.78 -10.77
C GLY A 33 1.84 -7.91 -11.15
N PHE A 34 0.55 -7.61 -11.28
CA PHE A 34 -0.44 -8.55 -11.80
C PHE A 34 -0.14 -8.96 -13.24
N ALA A 35 0.13 -7.99 -14.11
CA ALA A 35 0.31 -8.21 -15.55
C ALA A 35 1.60 -8.99 -15.87
N VAL A 36 2.71 -8.69 -15.20
CA VAL A 36 4.00 -9.38 -15.44
C VAL A 36 3.96 -10.86 -15.08
N MET A 37 3.11 -11.25 -14.12
CA MET A 37 2.91 -12.65 -13.72
C MET A 37 1.86 -13.40 -14.54
N TRP A 38 1.10 -12.70 -15.40
CA TRP A 38 -0.01 -13.28 -16.17
C TRP A 38 0.36 -14.52 -17.01
N PRO A 39 1.59 -14.63 -17.58
CA PRO A 39 2.00 -15.82 -18.33
C PRO A 39 2.17 -17.09 -17.47
N LEU A 40 2.22 -16.98 -16.14
CA LEU A 40 2.31 -18.10 -15.19
C LEU A 40 0.94 -18.77 -15.03
N LYS A 41 0.54 -19.50 -16.07
CA LYS A 41 -0.75 -20.19 -16.12
C LYS A 41 -0.64 -21.65 -15.72
N VAL A 42 -1.53 -22.09 -14.85
CA VAL A 42 -1.76 -23.51 -14.50
C VAL A 42 -3.11 -23.90 -15.06
N ALA A 43 -3.15 -24.91 -15.95
CA ALA A 43 -4.37 -25.30 -16.67
C ALA A 43 -5.09 -24.11 -17.37
N GLY A 44 -4.33 -23.14 -17.89
CA GLY A 44 -4.86 -21.94 -18.56
C GLY A 44 -5.22 -20.78 -17.62
N VAL A 45 -5.20 -20.98 -16.30
CA VAL A 45 -5.56 -19.97 -15.30
C VAL A 45 -4.31 -19.28 -14.73
N PRO A 46 -4.24 -17.93 -14.70
CA PRO A 46 -3.09 -17.19 -14.17
C PRO A 46 -3.12 -17.11 -12.63
N VAL A 47 -2.94 -18.27 -11.97
CA VAL A 47 -3.11 -18.43 -10.52
C VAL A 47 -2.25 -17.45 -9.72
N ALA A 48 -0.99 -17.21 -10.13
CA ALA A 48 -0.10 -16.28 -9.44
C ALA A 48 -0.63 -14.83 -9.44
N SER A 49 -1.07 -14.32 -10.59
CA SER A 49 -1.65 -12.98 -10.71
C SER A 49 -2.93 -12.85 -9.88
N LEU A 50 -3.82 -13.83 -9.94
CA LEU A 50 -5.07 -13.82 -9.18
C LEU A 50 -4.83 -13.88 -7.67
N GLY A 51 -3.92 -14.75 -7.23
CA GLY A 51 -3.51 -14.85 -5.83
C GLY A 51 -2.90 -13.55 -5.32
N TYR A 52 -2.06 -12.89 -6.13
CA TYR A 52 -1.49 -11.58 -5.79
C TYR A 52 -2.57 -10.50 -5.64
N ALA A 53 -3.51 -10.41 -6.59
CA ALA A 53 -4.63 -9.47 -6.50
C ALA A 53 -5.49 -9.72 -5.26
N LEU A 54 -5.82 -10.99 -4.98
CA LEU A 54 -6.58 -11.37 -3.79
C LEU A 54 -5.86 -10.97 -2.50
N LEU A 55 -4.54 -11.20 -2.43
CA LEU A 55 -3.72 -10.83 -1.28
C LEU A 55 -3.72 -9.31 -1.06
N ILE A 56 -3.62 -8.50 -2.12
CA ILE A 56 -3.75 -7.04 -2.02
C ILE A 56 -5.14 -6.65 -1.48
N LEU A 57 -6.20 -7.21 -2.05
CA LEU A 57 -7.58 -6.87 -1.65
C LEU A 57 -7.85 -7.23 -0.19
N ILE A 58 -7.41 -8.41 0.26
CA ILE A 58 -7.58 -8.83 1.66
C ILE A 58 -6.69 -7.99 2.58
N THR A 59 -5.39 -7.93 2.33
CA THR A 59 -4.46 -7.26 3.26
C THR A 59 -4.60 -5.74 3.23
N VAL A 60 -4.52 -5.12 2.06
CA VAL A 60 -4.51 -3.66 1.92
C VAL A 60 -5.93 -3.11 1.81
N GLY A 61 -6.79 -3.78 1.05
CA GLY A 61 -8.17 -3.37 0.85
C GLY A 61 -9.02 -3.52 2.11
N TRP A 62 -8.80 -4.55 2.94
CA TRP A 62 -9.65 -4.83 4.09
C TRP A 62 -8.93 -4.79 5.43
N LEU A 63 -7.99 -5.71 5.69
CA LEU A 63 -7.41 -5.92 7.02
C LEU A 63 -6.67 -4.67 7.53
N LEU A 64 -5.86 -4.02 6.70
CA LEU A 64 -5.17 -2.79 7.10
C LEU A 64 -6.15 -1.64 7.40
N LYS A 65 -7.29 -1.59 6.71
CA LYS A 65 -8.30 -0.56 6.94
C LYS A 65 -8.99 -0.76 8.29
N VAL A 66 -9.34 -2.00 8.60
CA VAL A 66 -9.90 -2.38 9.89
C VAL A 66 -8.88 -2.17 11.02
N HIS A 67 -7.65 -2.64 10.89
CA HIS A 67 -6.70 -2.64 12.01
C HIS A 67 -5.94 -1.32 12.22
N ASN A 68 -5.54 -0.63 11.14
CA ASN A 68 -4.81 0.64 11.25
C ASN A 68 -5.70 1.86 11.08
N CYS A 69 -6.53 1.89 10.03
CA CYS A 69 -7.27 3.10 9.69
C CYS A 69 -8.44 3.36 10.65
N SER A 70 -9.11 2.31 11.16
CA SER A 70 -10.22 2.45 12.12
C SER A 70 -9.83 3.11 13.44
N THR A 71 -8.58 2.93 13.86
CA THR A 71 -8.00 3.42 15.13
C THR A 71 -7.14 4.68 14.93
N CYS A 72 -7.10 5.22 13.71
CA CYS A 72 -6.27 6.38 13.38
C CYS A 72 -7.03 7.69 13.62
N TYR A 73 -6.30 8.75 13.93
CA TYR A 73 -6.79 10.12 13.99
C TYR A 73 -7.61 10.52 12.75
N TYR A 74 -7.20 10.05 11.57
CA TYR A 74 -7.88 10.36 10.31
C TYR A 74 -9.07 9.44 9.99
N TYR A 75 -9.56 8.62 10.92
CA TYR A 75 -10.80 7.88 10.68
C TYR A 75 -11.94 8.85 10.31
N ASP A 76 -12.66 8.54 9.23
CA ASP A 76 -13.66 9.41 8.60
C ASP A 76 -13.13 10.82 8.19
N LYS A 77 -11.81 10.95 8.00
CA LYS A 77 -11.15 12.15 7.45
C LYS A 77 -10.32 11.80 6.21
N TRP A 78 -9.93 12.84 5.48
CA TRP A 78 -9.03 12.74 4.33
C TRP A 78 -7.56 12.71 4.79
N CYS A 79 -7.01 11.51 5.01
CA CYS A 79 -5.57 11.33 5.17
C CYS A 79 -4.84 11.41 3.81
N HIS A 80 -3.50 11.36 3.80
CA HIS A 80 -2.69 11.43 2.58
C HIS A 80 -3.03 10.35 1.53
N LEU A 81 -3.60 9.22 1.95
CA LEU A 81 -4.10 8.15 1.06
C LEU A 81 -5.62 8.17 0.87
N GLY A 82 -6.36 9.05 1.56
CA GLY A 82 -7.82 9.06 1.60
C GLY A 82 -8.46 7.85 2.28
N TRP A 83 -7.64 6.96 2.85
CA TRP A 83 -8.08 5.69 3.44
C TRP A 83 -8.90 5.83 4.72
N GLY A 84 -8.85 6.98 5.38
CA GLY A 84 -9.69 7.27 6.54
C GLY A 84 -11.19 7.24 6.21
N LYS A 85 -11.57 7.86 5.08
CA LYS A 85 -12.94 7.78 4.54
C LYS A 85 -13.28 6.37 4.09
N TYR A 86 -12.37 5.69 3.40
CA TYR A 86 -12.60 4.31 2.99
C TYR A 86 -12.82 3.37 4.19
N ALA A 87 -12.04 3.51 5.26
CA ALA A 87 -12.20 2.72 6.48
C ALA A 87 -13.57 2.95 7.15
N ALA A 88 -14.06 4.20 7.15
CA ALA A 88 -15.36 4.55 7.72
C ALA A 88 -16.54 3.91 6.97
N LEU A 89 -16.38 3.60 5.67
CA LEU A 89 -17.39 2.89 4.90
C LEU A 89 -17.49 1.39 5.24
N ILE A 90 -16.37 0.77 5.62
CA ILE A 90 -16.30 -0.70 5.79
C ILE A 90 -16.31 -1.14 7.25
N CYS A 91 -15.96 -0.28 8.21
CA CYS A 91 -15.90 -0.63 9.62
C CYS A 91 -16.14 0.58 10.52
N LYS A 92 -16.60 0.31 11.75
CA LYS A 92 -16.76 1.34 12.79
C LYS A 92 -15.41 1.84 13.29
N LYS A 93 -15.39 3.02 13.90
CA LYS A 93 -14.19 3.55 14.58
C LYS A 93 -13.74 2.57 15.67
N ASP A 94 -12.43 2.41 15.80
CA ASP A 94 -11.78 1.53 16.77
C ASP A 94 -12.21 0.06 16.69
N ALA A 95 -12.64 -0.41 15.51
CA ALA A 95 -13.05 -1.80 15.28
C ALA A 95 -11.87 -2.80 15.25
N GLY A 96 -10.64 -2.33 15.11
CA GLY A 96 -9.46 -3.17 14.98
C GLY A 96 -8.38 -2.91 16.01
N ASN A 97 -7.33 -3.73 15.95
CA ASN A 97 -6.15 -3.63 16.81
C ASN A 97 -4.94 -3.03 16.04
N PRO A 98 -4.35 -1.91 16.48
CA PRO A 98 -3.19 -1.29 15.83
C PRO A 98 -1.96 -2.19 15.77
N GLU A 99 -1.73 -3.05 16.78
CA GLU A 99 -0.58 -3.96 16.82
C GLU A 99 -0.67 -5.00 15.69
N THR A 100 -1.85 -5.56 15.47
CA THR A 100 -2.13 -6.45 14.33
C THR A 100 -1.91 -5.71 13.01
N GLY A 101 -2.37 -4.46 12.93
CA GLY A 101 -2.21 -3.65 11.72
C GLY A 101 -0.74 -3.32 11.42
N MET A 102 0.11 -3.15 12.43
CA MET A 102 1.56 -3.01 12.26
C MET A 102 2.20 -4.30 11.74
N LYS A 103 1.81 -5.47 12.27
CA LYS A 103 2.25 -6.78 11.74
C LYS A 103 1.84 -6.96 10.27
N LEU A 104 0.61 -6.58 9.92
CA LEU A 104 0.12 -6.61 8.53
C LEU A 104 0.86 -5.61 7.61
N THR A 105 1.35 -4.51 8.17
CA THR A 105 2.12 -3.52 7.40
C THR A 105 3.45 -4.12 6.94
N VAL A 106 4.08 -4.98 7.75
CA VAL A 106 5.27 -5.74 7.35
C VAL A 106 4.97 -6.67 6.17
N VAL A 107 3.84 -7.37 6.20
CA VAL A 107 3.39 -8.22 5.08
C VAL A 107 3.22 -7.37 3.82
N TYR A 108 2.59 -6.21 3.94
CA TYR A 108 2.43 -5.26 2.82
C TYR A 108 3.78 -4.77 2.28
N MET A 109 4.78 -4.51 3.12
CA MET A 109 6.11 -4.07 2.67
C MET A 109 6.89 -5.15 1.91
N ILE A 110 6.61 -6.43 2.18
CA ILE A 110 7.25 -7.57 1.50
C ILE A 110 6.50 -7.95 0.20
N LEU A 111 5.22 -7.59 0.11
CA LEU A 111 4.33 -7.90 -1.02
C LEU A 111 4.91 -7.57 -2.42
N PRO A 112 5.68 -6.48 -2.62
CA PRO A 112 6.30 -6.20 -3.91
C PRO A 112 7.34 -7.23 -4.37
N LEU A 113 7.84 -8.11 -3.50
CA LEU A 113 8.76 -9.18 -3.89
C LEU A 113 8.08 -10.26 -4.74
N ILE A 114 6.77 -10.48 -4.55
CA ILE A 114 6.01 -11.48 -5.30
C ILE A 114 6.08 -11.25 -6.81
N PRO A 115 5.73 -10.07 -7.35
CA PRO A 115 5.83 -9.81 -8.79
C PRO A 115 7.27 -9.81 -9.31
N ILE A 116 8.27 -9.47 -8.49
CA ILE A 116 9.68 -9.56 -8.88
C ILE A 116 10.06 -11.03 -9.13
N VAL A 117 9.78 -11.90 -8.16
CA VAL A 117 10.03 -13.35 -8.29
C VAL A 117 9.22 -13.94 -9.43
N GLY A 118 7.95 -13.54 -9.57
CA GLY A 118 7.08 -14.01 -10.64
C GLY A 118 7.58 -13.60 -12.02
N ALA A 119 8.06 -12.38 -12.21
CA ALA A 119 8.62 -11.96 -13.48
C ALA A 119 9.96 -12.65 -13.82
N ILE A 120 10.81 -12.91 -12.82
CA ILE A 120 12.00 -13.74 -12.99
C ILE A 120 11.60 -15.14 -13.45
N ALA A 121 10.61 -15.76 -12.81
CA ALA A 121 10.10 -17.06 -13.22
C ALA A 121 9.56 -17.04 -14.66
N VAL A 122 8.85 -15.99 -15.07
CA VAL A 122 8.41 -15.83 -16.47
C VAL A 122 9.59 -15.77 -17.42
N MET A 123 10.62 -14.98 -17.13
CA MET A 123 11.82 -14.90 -17.97
C MET A 123 12.56 -16.24 -18.09
N LEU A 124 12.65 -17.01 -17.00
CA LEU A 124 13.30 -18.31 -17.00
C LEU A 124 12.50 -19.38 -17.76
N LEU A 125 11.17 -19.37 -17.64
CA LEU A 125 10.31 -20.41 -18.22
C LEU A 125 9.88 -20.11 -19.68
N ARG A 126 9.78 -18.83 -20.06
CA ARG A 126 9.28 -18.39 -21.37
C ARG A 126 10.36 -17.74 -22.23
N GLY A 127 11.55 -17.54 -21.69
CA GLY A 127 12.65 -16.83 -22.34
C GLY A 127 12.74 -15.37 -21.92
N PHE A 128 13.95 -14.81 -22.07
CA PHE A 128 14.26 -13.44 -21.68
C PHE A 128 13.52 -12.43 -22.57
N SER A 129 13.03 -11.35 -21.96
CA SER A 129 12.31 -10.27 -22.65
C SER A 129 12.71 -8.90 -22.12
N TRP A 130 13.25 -8.06 -23.02
CA TRP A 130 13.58 -6.67 -22.73
C TRP A 130 12.36 -5.86 -22.29
N ALA A 131 11.19 -6.14 -22.86
CA ALA A 131 9.94 -5.48 -22.49
C ALA A 131 9.55 -5.83 -21.04
N LEU A 132 9.65 -7.11 -20.65
CA LEU A 132 9.36 -7.55 -19.29
C LEU A 132 10.34 -6.95 -18.28
N LEU A 133 11.64 -6.90 -18.63
CA LEU A 133 12.65 -6.24 -17.82
C LEU A 133 12.32 -4.76 -17.63
N GLY A 134 11.94 -4.05 -18.70
CA GLY A 134 11.53 -2.65 -18.64
C GLY A 134 10.35 -2.42 -17.68
N TRP A 135 9.32 -3.28 -17.74
CA TRP A 135 8.19 -3.19 -16.81
C TRP A 135 8.59 -3.43 -15.35
N ILE A 136 9.54 -4.33 -15.09
CA ILE A 136 10.06 -4.55 -13.73
C ILE A 136 10.88 -3.37 -13.24
N VAL A 137 11.68 -2.73 -14.09
CA VAL A 137 12.39 -1.50 -13.73
C VAL A 137 11.39 -0.40 -13.36
N VAL A 138 10.34 -0.19 -14.15
CA VAL A 138 9.27 0.77 -13.84
C VAL A 138 8.58 0.43 -12.52
N PHE A 139 8.24 -0.85 -12.30
CA PHE A 139 7.63 -1.33 -11.05
C PHE A 139 8.50 -1.00 -9.83
N VAL A 140 9.81 -1.26 -9.90
CA VAL A 140 10.75 -0.99 -8.79
C VAL A 140 10.88 0.51 -8.55
N ILE A 141 11.00 1.32 -9.60
CA ILE A 141 11.08 2.79 -9.46
C ILE A 141 9.83 3.34 -8.79
N LEU A 142 8.64 2.94 -9.24
CA LEU A 142 7.39 3.43 -8.67
C LEU A 142 7.21 3.04 -7.19
N ASN A 143 7.51 1.79 -6.82
CA ASN A 143 7.50 1.37 -5.41
C ASN A 143 8.57 2.13 -4.60
N GLY A 144 9.75 2.35 -5.16
CA GLY A 144 10.83 3.13 -4.54
C GLY A 144 10.42 4.57 -4.27
N VAL A 145 9.81 5.24 -5.25
CA VAL A 145 9.27 6.61 -5.08
C VAL A 145 8.17 6.63 -4.02
N GLN A 146 7.24 5.68 -4.05
CA GLN A 146 6.18 5.59 -3.04
C GLN A 146 6.75 5.41 -1.63
N PHE A 147 7.75 4.53 -1.46
CA PHE A 147 8.31 4.20 -0.15
C PHE A 147 9.29 5.26 0.38
N ALA A 148 10.18 5.77 -0.47
CA ALA A 148 11.29 6.64 -0.06
C ALA A 148 10.95 8.14 -0.15
N VAL A 149 9.94 8.53 -0.94
CA VAL A 149 9.61 9.95 -1.15
C VAL A 149 8.20 10.25 -0.66
N LEU A 150 7.19 9.64 -1.26
CA LEU A 150 5.79 10.02 -0.99
C LEU A 150 5.36 9.68 0.44
N ARG A 151 5.69 8.48 0.93
CA ARG A 151 5.34 8.06 2.28
C ARG A 151 5.98 8.94 3.37
N PRO A 152 7.30 9.24 3.35
CA PRO A 152 7.91 10.18 4.30
C PRO A 152 7.26 11.56 4.25
N GLN A 153 7.06 12.12 3.05
CA GLN A 153 6.43 13.43 2.88
C GLN A 153 4.99 13.48 3.43
N GLY A 154 4.21 12.42 3.22
CA GLY A 154 2.88 12.26 3.81
C GLY A 154 2.93 12.17 5.34
N CYS A 155 3.91 11.43 5.88
CA CYS A 155 4.11 11.30 7.33
C CYS A 155 4.55 12.61 7.99
N GLU A 156 5.38 13.43 7.34
CA GLU A 156 5.85 14.72 7.89
C GLU A 156 4.70 15.68 8.16
N ARG A 157 3.70 15.65 7.26
CA ARG A 157 2.49 16.49 7.28
C ARG A 157 1.35 15.86 8.09
N CYS A 158 1.53 14.66 8.61
CA CYS A 158 0.51 13.92 9.36
C CYS A 158 0.35 14.46 10.80
N LYS A 159 -0.90 14.64 11.26
CA LYS A 159 -1.23 15.02 12.64
C LYS A 159 -0.74 14.01 13.68
N ARG A 160 -0.73 12.71 13.35
CA ARG A 160 -0.33 11.62 14.25
C ARG A 160 1.16 11.26 14.12
N ARG A 161 2.00 12.08 13.50
CA ARG A 161 3.38 11.66 13.13
C ARG A 161 4.24 11.20 14.32
N TYR A 162 4.06 11.80 15.50
CA TYR A 162 4.85 11.49 16.69
C TYR A 162 4.41 10.19 17.35
N THR A 163 3.10 9.97 17.43
CA THR A 163 2.49 8.81 18.11
C THR A 163 2.21 7.64 17.18
N CYS A 164 2.39 7.79 15.87
CA CYS A 164 2.20 6.70 14.90
C CYS A 164 3.42 5.76 14.90
N PRO A 165 3.25 4.47 15.23
CA PRO A 165 4.35 3.50 15.20
C PRO A 165 4.88 3.25 13.78
N GLY A 166 4.05 3.47 12.75
CA GLY A 166 4.42 3.32 11.34
C GLY A 166 4.85 4.60 10.63
N SER A 167 5.09 5.70 11.37
CA SER A 167 5.52 6.98 10.80
C SER A 167 6.88 6.85 10.13
N ALA A 168 6.98 7.29 8.88
CA ALA A 168 8.23 7.31 8.10
C ALA A 168 8.91 8.69 8.09
N ALA A 169 8.45 9.62 8.93
CA ALA A 169 9.04 10.95 9.10
C ALA A 169 10.00 11.02 10.30
N LYS A 170 10.47 9.87 10.77
CA LYS A 170 11.42 9.73 11.88
C LYS A 170 12.82 9.54 11.34
#